data_AF-A0A9D6X2N9-F1
#
_entry.id   AF-A0A9D6X2N9-F1
#
_cell.length_a   1.000
_cell.length_b   1.000
_cell.length_c   1.000
_cell.angle_alpha   90.00
_cell.angle_beta   90.00
_cell.angle_gamma   90.00
#
_symmetry.space_group_name_H-M   'P 1'
#
loop_
_entity.id
_entity.type
_entity.pdbx_description
1 polymer ?
#
loop_
_entity_poly.entity_id
_entity_poly.type
_entity_poly.pdbx_seq_one_letter_code
_entity_poly.pdbx_strand_id
1 'polypeptide(L)'
;MTTRSVPLLGPLPPMLTVYYDGGCALCRAEMQEIRQMDAHGEVAFVDCAAAGFDDAPLRAQGVSRGAMLQALHVRDVLGDWHRGVDAIALLYATVGAPWLARAWAHPLTRPITRRVYPWIVRHRHRLSALGLHLVAPRALRLFARRHAPHAAPYCPHGSCRASHPSHP
;
A
#
# COMPACT_ATOMS: atom_id res chain seq x y z
N MET A 1 24.94 -9.24 38.69
CA MET A 1 23.92 -8.50 37.93
C MET A 1 24.51 -8.10 36.60
N THR A 2 24.28 -8.89 35.56
CA THR A 2 24.77 -8.63 34.20
C THR A 2 23.86 -7.61 33.52
N THR A 3 24.39 -6.43 33.25
CA THR A 3 23.78 -5.43 32.39
C THR A 3 23.64 -6.00 30.99
N ARG A 4 22.41 -6.33 30.60
CA ARG A 4 22.07 -6.77 29.25
C ARG A 4 22.04 -5.54 28.36
N SER A 5 23.08 -5.36 27.56
CA SER A 5 23.17 -4.32 26.54
C SER A 5 21.99 -4.48 25.57
N VAL A 6 21.12 -3.47 25.49
CA VAL A 6 20.10 -3.39 24.43
C VAL A 6 20.84 -3.12 23.12
N PRO A 7 20.74 -4.00 22.10
CA PRO A 7 21.36 -3.72 20.82
C PRO A 7 20.72 -2.45 20.25
N LEU A 8 21.56 -1.49 19.85
CA LEU A 8 21.14 -0.28 19.16
C LEU A 8 20.28 -0.68 17.97
N LEU A 9 18.98 -0.37 18.06
CA LEU A 9 17.98 -0.78 17.09
C LEU A 9 18.36 -0.19 15.73
N GLY A 10 18.58 -1.06 14.74
CA GLY A 10 18.53 -0.65 13.34
C GLY A 10 17.16 -0.03 13.01
N PRO A 11 17.00 0.59 11.83
CA PRO A 11 15.72 1.14 11.42
C PRO A 11 14.62 0.09 11.60
N LEU A 12 13.50 0.50 12.20
CA LEU A 12 12.35 -0.37 12.42
C LEU A 12 11.88 -0.94 11.06
N PRO A 13 11.52 -2.22 11.00
CA PRO A 13 11.01 -2.80 9.77
C PRO A 13 9.74 -2.04 9.30
N PRO A 14 9.51 -1.95 7.98
CA PRO A 14 8.32 -1.30 7.45
C PRO A 14 7.06 -2.00 7.95
N MET A 15 5.99 -1.24 8.17
CA MET A 15 4.70 -1.78 8.62
C MET A 15 4.10 -2.75 7.59
N LEU A 16 4.26 -2.43 6.31
CA LEU A 16 3.77 -3.25 5.20
C LEU A 16 4.87 -3.46 4.15
N THR A 17 4.85 -4.61 3.49
CA THR A 17 5.56 -4.83 2.22
C THR A 17 4.55 -5.11 1.13
N VAL A 18 4.46 -4.24 0.13
CA VAL A 18 3.62 -4.43 -1.06
C VAL A 18 4.41 -5.06 -2.21
N TYR A 19 3.81 -6.08 -2.82
CA TYR A 19 4.31 -6.82 -3.96
C TYR A 19 3.41 -6.51 -5.16
N TYR A 20 3.98 -5.88 -6.19
CA TYR A 20 3.22 -5.36 -7.33
C TYR A 20 3.85 -5.70 -8.69
N ASP A 21 3.04 -5.61 -9.75
CA ASP A 21 3.48 -5.80 -11.14
C ASP A 21 4.01 -4.47 -11.70
N GLY A 22 5.34 -4.30 -11.67
CA GLY A 22 6.01 -3.15 -12.28
C GLY A 22 6.01 -3.17 -13.81
N GLY A 23 5.57 -4.23 -14.47
CA GLY A 23 5.32 -4.25 -15.92
C GLY A 23 4.01 -3.55 -16.31
N CYS A 24 3.08 -3.40 -15.38
CA CYS A 24 1.78 -2.76 -15.60
C CYS A 24 1.82 -1.26 -15.28
N ALA A 25 1.57 -0.39 -16.27
CA ALA A 25 1.60 1.06 -16.07
C ALA A 25 0.55 1.56 -15.07
N LEU A 26 -0.64 0.95 -15.04
CA LEU A 26 -1.67 1.25 -14.04
C LEU A 26 -1.20 0.92 -12.61
N CYS A 27 -0.62 -0.27 -12.41
CA CYS A 27 -0.12 -0.68 -11.10
C CYS A 27 1.06 0.21 -10.66
N ARG A 28 2.00 0.52 -11.56
CA ARG A 28 3.10 1.45 -11.28
C ARG A 28 2.60 2.84 -10.86
N ALA A 29 1.64 3.39 -11.60
CA ALA A 29 1.08 4.71 -11.30
C ALA A 29 0.38 4.72 -9.94
N GLU A 30 -0.39 3.68 -9.62
CA GLU A 30 -1.00 3.54 -8.29
C GLU A 30 0.05 3.47 -7.17
N MET A 31 1.07 2.62 -7.31
CA MET A 31 2.15 2.53 -6.31
C MET A 31 2.93 3.84 -6.15
N GLN A 32 3.10 4.60 -7.24
CA GLN A 32 3.74 5.92 -7.18
C GLN A 32 2.90 6.92 -6.38
N GLU A 33 1.57 6.90 -6.49
CA GLU A 33 0.71 7.77 -5.69
C GLU A 33 0.66 7.33 -4.22
N ILE A 34 0.60 6.02 -3.95
CA ILE A 34 0.66 5.47 -2.58
C ILE A 34 1.98 5.86 -1.92
N ARG A 35 3.12 5.71 -2.61
CA ARG A 35 4.45 6.13 -2.10
C ARG A 35 4.49 7.62 -1.77
N GLN A 36 3.77 8.45 -2.52
CA GLN A 36 3.70 9.90 -2.24
C GLN A 36 2.75 10.27 -1.08
N MET A 37 1.90 9.34 -0.63
CA MET A 37 1.07 9.49 0.57
C MET A 37 1.75 8.88 1.80
N ASP A 38 2.66 7.93 1.61
CA ASP A 38 3.46 7.30 2.67
C ASP A 38 4.50 8.26 3.28
N ALA A 39 4.03 9.24 4.05
CA ALA A 39 4.88 10.26 4.65
C ALA A 39 5.85 9.71 5.72
N HIS A 40 5.54 8.54 6.28
CA HIS A 40 6.30 7.93 7.37
C HIS A 40 7.20 6.78 6.90
N GLY A 41 7.18 6.41 5.62
CA GLY A 41 7.96 5.31 5.07
C GLY A 41 7.54 3.95 5.65
N GLU A 42 6.25 3.80 5.92
CA GLU A 42 5.67 2.59 6.52
C GLU A 42 5.50 1.46 5.52
N VAL A 43 5.65 1.73 4.21
CA VAL A 43 5.44 0.75 3.15
C VAL A 43 6.73 0.50 2.37
N ALA A 44 7.21 -0.73 2.38
CA ALA A 44 8.21 -1.22 1.42
C ALA A 44 7.55 -1.68 0.12
N PHE A 45 8.14 -1.33 -1.02
CA PHE A 45 7.58 -1.61 -2.35
C PHE A 45 8.49 -2.56 -3.12
N VAL A 46 7.95 -3.71 -3.51
CA VAL A 46 8.68 -4.78 -4.21
C VAL A 46 8.06 -5.01 -5.58
N ASP A 47 8.84 -4.78 -6.64
CA ASP A 47 8.43 -5.07 -8.02
C ASP A 47 8.68 -6.55 -8.36
N CYS A 48 7.59 -7.31 -8.51
CA CYS A 48 7.62 -8.73 -8.85
C CYS A 48 7.85 -8.99 -10.35
N ALA A 49 7.74 -7.97 -11.19
CA ALA A 49 8.02 -8.08 -12.62
C ALA A 49 9.53 -7.97 -12.92
N ALA A 50 10.34 -7.47 -11.98
CA ALA A 50 11.79 -7.34 -12.13
C ALA A 50 12.46 -8.68 -12.48
N ALA A 51 13.45 -8.66 -13.38
CA ALA A 51 14.13 -9.87 -13.85
C ALA A 51 14.81 -10.65 -12.71
N GLY A 52 15.37 -9.94 -11.71
CA GLY A 52 16.02 -10.52 -10.54
C GLY A 52 15.09 -10.82 -9.36
N PHE A 53 13.77 -10.75 -9.52
CA PHE A 53 12.85 -11.10 -8.44
C PHE A 53 12.87 -12.60 -8.16
N ASP A 54 13.36 -12.97 -6.97
CA ASP A 54 13.36 -14.34 -6.45
C ASP A 54 12.17 -14.56 -5.51
N ASP A 55 11.28 -15.47 -5.91
CA ASP A 55 10.11 -15.84 -5.12
C ASP A 55 10.31 -17.11 -4.28
N ALA A 56 11.47 -17.78 -4.35
CA ALA A 56 11.73 -19.02 -3.63
C ALA A 56 11.45 -18.92 -2.12
N PRO A 57 11.84 -17.85 -1.41
CA PRO A 57 11.55 -17.70 0.03
C PRO A 57 10.04 -17.54 0.34
N LEU A 58 9.27 -17.05 -0.63
CA LEU A 58 7.85 -16.73 -0.48
C LEU A 58 6.97 -17.92 -0.86
N ARG A 59 7.46 -18.81 -1.73
CA ARG A 59 6.76 -20.04 -2.13
C ARG A 59 6.48 -20.98 -0.95
N ALA A 60 7.38 -21.04 0.03
CA ALA A 60 7.15 -21.79 1.28
C ALA A 60 5.95 -21.28 2.08
N GLN A 61 5.53 -20.04 1.84
CA GLN A 61 4.36 -19.40 2.46
C GLN A 61 3.12 -19.44 1.54
N GLY A 62 3.17 -20.21 0.46
CA GLY A 62 2.04 -20.36 -0.47
C GLY A 62 1.79 -19.15 -1.38
N VAL A 63 2.79 -18.29 -1.58
CA VAL A 63 2.71 -17.15 -2.50
C VAL A 63 3.79 -17.27 -3.57
N SER A 64 3.39 -17.29 -4.84
CA SER A 64 4.31 -17.34 -5.99
C SER A 64 4.35 -16.00 -6.73
N ARG A 65 5.42 -15.78 -7.49
CA ARG A 65 5.55 -14.66 -8.42
C ARG A 65 4.36 -14.58 -9.36
N GLY A 66 3.92 -15.72 -9.91
CA GLY A 66 2.76 -15.79 -10.78
C GLY A 66 1.48 -15.26 -10.11
N ALA A 67 1.26 -15.59 -8.83
CA ALA A 67 0.15 -15.05 -8.06
C ALA A 67 0.26 -13.54 -7.83
N MET A 68 1.46 -13.03 -7.52
CA MET A 68 1.72 -11.60 -7.33
C MET A 68 1.57 -10.78 -8.63
N LEU A 69 1.83 -11.40 -9.78
CA LEU A 69 1.58 -10.78 -11.09
C LEU A 69 0.10 -10.84 -11.51
N GLN A 70 -0.75 -11.57 -10.78
CA GLN A 70 -2.19 -11.69 -11.06
C GLN A 70 -3.07 -10.99 -10.02
N ALA A 71 -2.50 -10.57 -8.89
CA ALA A 71 -3.16 -9.75 -7.89
C ALA A 71 -2.13 -9.04 -7.03
N LEU A 72 -2.47 -7.86 -6.53
CA LEU A 72 -1.70 -7.12 -5.54
C LEU A 72 -1.62 -7.95 -4.26
N HIS A 73 -0.42 -8.07 -3.71
CA HIS A 73 -0.19 -8.74 -2.44
C HIS A 73 0.47 -7.77 -1.47
N VAL A 74 0.06 -7.84 -0.21
CA VAL A 74 0.66 -7.10 0.88
C VAL A 74 0.98 -8.09 2.00
N ARG A 75 2.17 -7.98 2.56
CA ARG A 75 2.57 -8.70 3.78
C ARG A 75 2.71 -7.69 4.90
N ASP A 76 2.06 -7.92 6.04
CA ASP A 76 2.21 -7.05 7.20
C ASP A 76 3.38 -7.49 8.12
N VAL A 77 3.62 -6.73 9.18
CA VAL A 77 4.67 -7.00 10.18
C VAL A 77 4.50 -8.32 10.93
N LEU A 78 3.27 -8.84 11.02
CA LEU A 78 2.98 -10.12 11.66
C LEU A 78 3.27 -11.29 10.71
N GLY A 79 3.44 -10.98 9.42
CA GLY A 79 3.71 -11.95 8.37
C GLY A 79 2.46 -12.41 7.63
N ASP A 80 1.30 -11.84 7.93
CA ASP A 80 0.03 -12.20 7.28
C ASP A 80 -0.05 -11.63 5.87
N TRP A 81 -0.66 -12.41 4.97
CA TRP A 81 -0.80 -12.07 3.56
C TRP A 81 -2.19 -11.57 3.23
N HIS A 82 -2.25 -10.34 2.75
CA HIS A 82 -3.46 -9.69 2.25
C HIS A 82 -3.40 -9.64 0.72
N ARG A 83 -4.53 -9.81 0.04
CA ARG A 83 -4.59 -9.95 -1.42
C ARG A 83 -5.69 -9.11 -2.05
N GLY A 84 -5.44 -8.61 -3.25
CA GLY A 84 -6.41 -7.89 -4.07
C GLY A 84 -7.00 -6.67 -3.38
N VAL A 85 -8.34 -6.62 -3.29
CA VAL A 85 -9.05 -5.48 -2.67
C VAL A 85 -8.70 -5.31 -1.19
N ASP A 86 -8.54 -6.42 -0.45
CA ASP A 86 -8.20 -6.35 0.98
C ASP A 86 -6.77 -5.77 1.15
N ALA A 87 -5.83 -6.08 0.24
CA ALA A 87 -4.50 -5.46 0.20
C ALA A 87 -4.54 -3.96 -0.16
N ILE A 88 -5.37 -3.56 -1.11
CA ILE A 88 -5.55 -2.16 -1.51
C ILE A 88 -6.10 -1.33 -0.34
N ALA A 89 -7.13 -1.84 0.33
CA ALA A 89 -7.73 -1.17 1.49
C ALA A 89 -6.70 -0.98 2.61
N LEU A 90 -5.90 -2.02 2.89
CA LEU A 90 -4.84 -1.97 3.90
C LEU A 90 -3.79 -0.91 3.57
N LEU A 91 -3.31 -0.85 2.32
CA LEU A 91 -2.35 0.17 1.89
C LEU A 91 -2.88 1.59 2.08
N TYR A 92 -4.10 1.87 1.62
CA TYR A 92 -4.69 3.20 1.79
C TYR A 92 -4.92 3.56 3.26
N ALA A 93 -5.21 2.58 4.12
CA ALA A 93 -5.33 2.82 5.56
C ALA A 93 -3.99 3.23 6.17
N THR A 94 -2.90 2.54 5.82
CA THR A 94 -1.55 2.80 6.32
C THR A 94 -1.01 4.15 5.84
N VAL A 95 -1.19 4.49 4.55
CA VAL A 95 -0.67 5.78 4.01
C VAL A 95 -1.56 7.00 4.31
N GLY A 96 -2.39 6.93 5.34
CA GLY A 96 -3.19 8.09 5.81
C GLY A 96 -4.37 8.47 4.91
N ALA A 97 -4.91 7.52 4.12
CA ALA A 97 -6.10 7.71 3.30
C ALA A 97 -7.29 6.84 3.76
N PRO A 98 -7.77 6.99 5.03
CA PRO A 98 -8.76 6.11 5.63
C PRO A 98 -10.11 6.14 4.91
N TRP A 99 -10.47 7.23 4.25
CA TRP A 99 -11.71 7.30 3.46
C TRP A 99 -11.65 6.38 2.23
N LEU A 100 -10.52 6.37 1.51
CA LEU A 100 -10.29 5.43 0.40
C LEU A 100 -10.34 4.01 0.93
N ALA A 101 -9.61 3.72 2.02
CA ALA A 101 -9.62 2.41 2.65
C ALA A 101 -11.05 1.94 2.96
N ARG A 102 -11.88 2.81 3.54
CA ARG A 102 -13.30 2.55 3.81
C ARG A 102 -14.10 2.31 2.53
N ALA A 103 -13.90 3.11 1.49
CA ALA A 103 -14.61 2.94 0.21
C ALA A 103 -14.31 1.57 -0.43
N TRP A 104 -13.05 1.14 -0.36
CA TRP A 104 -12.59 -0.17 -0.86
C TRP A 104 -13.08 -1.33 0.02
N ALA A 105 -13.16 -1.14 1.35
CA ALA A 105 -13.59 -2.15 2.31
C ALA A 105 -15.10 -2.17 2.59
N HIS A 106 -15.89 -1.23 2.03
CA HIS A 106 -17.28 -1.04 2.41
C HIS A 106 -18.13 -2.29 2.11
N PRO A 107 -18.96 -2.79 3.05
CA PRO A 107 -19.69 -4.06 2.88
C PRO A 107 -20.56 -4.13 1.61
N LEU A 108 -21.16 -2.99 1.21
CA LEU A 108 -21.97 -2.91 -0.01
C LEU A 108 -21.15 -2.89 -1.30
N THR A 109 -19.95 -2.29 -1.29
CA THR A 109 -19.08 -2.22 -2.48
C THR A 109 -18.21 -3.46 -2.60
N ARG A 110 -17.90 -4.13 -1.49
CA ARG A 110 -17.04 -5.31 -1.39
C ARG A 110 -17.38 -6.45 -2.36
N PRO A 111 -18.65 -6.88 -2.54
CA PRO A 111 -18.97 -7.91 -3.53
C PRO A 111 -18.75 -7.43 -4.97
N ILE A 112 -18.95 -6.14 -5.24
CA ILE A 112 -18.72 -5.53 -6.54
C ILE A 112 -17.22 -5.44 -6.80
N THR A 113 -16.45 -4.85 -5.88
CA THR A 113 -15.00 -4.68 -6.02
C THR A 113 -14.30 -6.03 -6.13
N ARG A 114 -14.74 -7.06 -5.39
CA ARG A 114 -14.20 -8.43 -5.54
C ARG A 114 -14.48 -9.07 -6.89
N ARG A 115 -15.55 -8.69 -7.60
CA ARG A 115 -15.84 -9.15 -8.96
C ARG A 115 -15.14 -8.31 -10.04
N VAL A 116 -15.10 -7.00 -9.84
CA VAL A 116 -14.50 -6.05 -10.78
C VAL A 116 -12.97 -6.13 -10.74
N TYR A 117 -12.37 -6.33 -9.57
CA TYR A 117 -10.92 -6.36 -9.39
C TYR A 117 -10.23 -7.43 -10.28
N PRO A 118 -10.65 -8.70 -10.32
CA PRO A 118 -10.08 -9.68 -11.24
C PRO A 118 -10.25 -9.31 -12.72
N TRP A 119 -11.32 -8.60 -13.08
CA TRP A 119 -11.49 -8.10 -14.45
C TRP A 119 -10.49 -7.00 -14.77
N ILE A 120 -10.30 -6.03 -13.86
CA ILE A 120 -9.29 -4.96 -13.97
C ILE A 120 -7.90 -5.58 -14.12
N VAL A 121 -7.53 -6.53 -13.27
CA VAL A 121 -6.18 -7.13 -13.31
C VAL A 121 -5.97 -7.93 -14.61
N ARG A 122 -7.00 -8.63 -15.11
CA ARG A 122 -6.94 -9.31 -16.41
C ARG A 122 -6.80 -8.35 -17.58
N HIS A 123 -7.42 -7.18 -17.51
CA HIS A 123 -7.39 -6.18 -18.58
C HIS A 123 -6.38 -5.05 -18.32
N ARG A 124 -5.50 -5.19 -17.33
CA ARG A 124 -4.66 -4.09 -16.80
C ARG A 124 -3.79 -3.41 -17.85
N HIS A 125 -3.25 -4.16 -18.80
CA HIS A 125 -2.45 -3.60 -19.89
C HIS A 125 -3.31 -2.83 -20.89
N ARG A 126 -4.54 -3.29 -21.17
CA ARG A 126 -5.50 -2.57 -22.04
C ARG A 126 -6.02 -1.30 -21.37
N LEU A 127 -6.35 -1.37 -20.07
CA LEU A 127 -6.76 -0.21 -19.27
C LEU A 127 -5.64 0.83 -19.16
N SER A 128 -4.40 0.35 -19.03
CA SER A 128 -3.21 1.21 -19.12
C SER A 128 -3.11 1.88 -20.49
N ALA A 129 -3.30 1.14 -21.58
CA ALA A 129 -3.27 1.69 -22.94
C ALA A 129 -4.39 2.72 -23.20
N LEU A 130 -5.52 2.62 -22.50
CA LEU A 130 -6.62 3.61 -22.54
C LEU A 130 -6.32 4.89 -21.75
N GLY A 131 -5.14 5.02 -21.13
CA GLY A 131 -4.73 6.23 -20.40
C GLY A 131 -5.24 6.31 -18.95
N LEU A 132 -5.92 5.27 -18.43
CA LEU A 132 -6.47 5.27 -17.06
C LEU A 132 -5.38 5.49 -16.00
N HIS A 133 -4.16 5.03 -16.26
CA HIS A 133 -2.98 5.21 -15.42
C HIS A 133 -2.58 6.68 -15.21
N LEU A 134 -2.95 7.59 -16.11
CA LEU A 134 -2.59 9.01 -16.02
C LEU A 134 -3.53 9.81 -15.12
N VAL A 135 -4.80 9.42 -15.07
CA VAL A 135 -5.86 10.24 -14.48
C VAL A 135 -6.39 9.63 -13.18
N ALA A 136 -6.67 8.33 -13.16
CA ALA A 136 -7.35 7.70 -12.03
C ALA A 136 -6.53 7.73 -10.73
N PRO A 137 -5.22 7.37 -10.71
CA PRO A 137 -4.44 7.40 -9.47
C PRO A 137 -4.28 8.81 -8.91
N ARG A 138 -4.02 9.79 -9.79
CA ARG A 138 -3.89 11.21 -9.42
C ARG A 138 -5.18 11.77 -8.87
N ALA A 139 -6.30 11.53 -9.54
CA ALA A 139 -7.61 11.96 -9.07
C ALA A 139 -7.93 11.36 -7.69
N LEU A 140 -7.61 10.08 -7.50
CA LEU A 140 -7.85 9.37 -6.24
C LEU A 140 -7.03 9.97 -5.08
N ARG A 141 -5.75 10.31 -5.31
CA ARG A 141 -4.93 11.01 -4.32
C ARG A 141 -5.41 12.43 -4.04
N LEU A 142 -5.77 13.20 -5.07
CA LEU A 142 -6.30 14.57 -4.87
C LEU A 142 -7.60 14.53 -4.06
N PHE A 143 -8.46 13.56 -4.34
CA PHE A 143 -9.66 13.31 -3.57
C PHE A 143 -9.35 12.90 -2.13
N ALA A 144 -8.38 12.01 -1.93
CA ALA A 144 -7.92 11.59 -0.60
C ALA A 144 -7.38 12.77 0.21
N ARG A 145 -6.59 13.67 -0.40
CA ARG A 145 -6.09 14.90 0.23
C ARG A 145 -7.21 15.83 0.66
N ARG A 146 -8.26 15.97 -0.16
CA ARG A 146 -9.41 16.82 0.14
C ARG A 146 -10.23 16.31 1.32
N HIS A 147 -10.21 14.99 1.56
CA HIS A 147 -10.92 14.31 2.65
C HIS A 147 -9.95 13.73 3.69
N ALA A 148 -8.69 14.18 3.67
CA ALA A 148 -7.73 13.77 4.67
C ALA A 148 -8.24 14.35 6.00
N PRO A 149 -8.46 13.52 7.04
CA PRO A 149 -8.72 14.07 8.36
C PRO A 149 -7.55 14.99 8.72
N HIS A 150 -7.82 16.08 9.43
CA HIS A 150 -6.75 16.86 10.05
C HIS A 150 -5.81 15.88 10.75
N ALA A 151 -4.51 15.99 10.46
CA ALA A 151 -3.50 15.10 11.03
C ALA A 151 -3.73 15.04 12.55
N ALA A 152 -4.05 13.85 13.06
CA ALA A 152 -4.09 13.64 14.48
C ALA A 152 -2.68 13.98 15.01
N PRO A 153 -2.54 14.75 16.10
CA PRO A 153 -1.23 15.08 16.62
C PRO A 153 -0.46 13.79 16.88
N TYR A 154 0.70 13.66 16.23
CA TYR A 154 1.66 12.61 16.54
C TYR A 154 2.29 12.93 17.89
N CYS A 155 2.14 12.00 18.85
CA CYS A 155 2.61 12.18 20.22
C CYS A 155 3.78 11.22 20.50
N PRO A 156 5.03 11.59 20.19
CA PRO A 156 6.17 10.78 20.60
C PRO A 156 6.26 10.82 22.12
N HIS A 157 6.39 9.64 22.74
CA HIS A 157 6.59 9.46 24.19
C HIS A 157 5.50 10.04 25.11
N GLY A 158 4.24 10.05 24.66
CA GLY A 158 3.12 10.49 25.50
C GLY A 158 3.00 12.01 25.66
N SER A 159 3.78 12.79 24.90
CA SER A 159 3.65 14.24 24.82
C SER A 159 3.02 14.63 23.48
N CYS A 160 1.78 15.12 23.51
CA CYS A 160 1.10 15.60 22.32
C CYS A 160 1.39 17.09 22.13
N ARG A 161 2.06 17.45 21.02
CA ARG A 161 2.07 18.83 20.51
C ARG A 161 1.19 18.89 19.28
N ALA A 162 0.19 19.77 19.30
CA ALA A 162 -0.56 20.10 18.10
C ALA A 162 0.41 20.72 17.08
N SER A 163 0.53 20.09 15.91
CA SER A 163 1.23 20.69 14.77
C SER A 163 0.39 21.86 14.26
N HIS A 164 0.74 23.08 14.68
CA HIS A 164 0.17 24.30 14.11
C HIS A 164 0.68 24.45 12.66
N PRO A 165 -0.19 24.66 11.66
CA PRO A 165 0.27 25.04 10.34
C PRO A 165 0.83 26.46 10.43
N SER A 166 2.15 26.61 10.31
CA SER A 166 2.77 27.89 10.00
C SER A 166 2.47 28.23 8.55
N HIS A 167 1.44 29.04 8.32
CA HIS A 167 1.27 29.75 7.06
C HIS A 167 2.24 30.95 7.02
N PRO A 168 2.86 31.25 5.86
CA PRO A 168 3.68 32.44 5.67
C PRO A 168 2.85 33.73 5.69
#